data_AF-A0A3M0Z0W4-F1
#
_entry.id   AF-A0A3M0Z0W4-F1
#
_cell.length_a   1.000
_cell.length_b   1.000
_cell.length_c   1.000
_cell.angle_alpha   90.00
_cell.angle_beta   90.00
_cell.angle_gamma   90.00
#
_symmetry.space_group_name_H-M   'P 1'
#
loop_
_entity.id
_entity.type
_entity.pdbx_description
1 polymer ?
#
loop_
_entity_poly.entity_id
_entity_poly.type
_entity_poly.pdbx_seq_one_letter_code
_entity_poly.pdbx_strand_id
1 'polypeptide(L)'
;PLPPSEQIYHEARHYLYMIRHLLPGIAWDWHLPRLQAIPYDHVSPLCRRLISFCRKTADPVLLLAPGAAYGPAKQWPVGHFRTIARHWSRTFGKVLVSGTSAERAIGEEICAGNPAILNIAGKTTLEELCILLQNVTFVIANDSGTMHLAAVTGTSGLAIFGSTSAPATGPLSDHWYITQYDNLPCAPCFRRHCPLTESAAYRCLTEIKPDFIWQWLQKQPYLQSSDSGKCL
;
A
#
# COMPACT_ATOMS: atom_id res chain seq x y z
N PRO A 1 -11.35 23.67 -19.66
CA PRO A 1 -12.02 24.27 -18.48
C PRO A 1 -11.06 24.32 -17.29
N LEU A 2 -10.87 25.50 -16.70
CA LEU A 2 -10.19 25.63 -15.40
C LEU A 2 -11.01 24.80 -14.40
N PRO A 3 -10.42 23.88 -13.63
CA PRO A 3 -11.17 23.20 -12.59
C PRO A 3 -11.30 24.16 -11.39
N PRO A 4 -12.37 24.05 -10.59
CA PRO A 4 -12.70 25.01 -9.54
C PRO A 4 -11.51 25.20 -8.59
N SER A 5 -11.27 26.45 -8.18
CA SER A 5 -10.18 26.87 -7.27
C SER A 5 -10.25 26.25 -5.86
N GLU A 6 -11.19 25.34 -5.61
CA GLU A 6 -11.47 24.70 -4.33
C GLU A 6 -11.26 23.17 -4.34
N GLN A 7 -10.90 22.56 -5.48
CA GLN A 7 -10.60 21.12 -5.50
C GLN A 7 -9.17 20.85 -5.02
N ILE A 8 -9.05 20.01 -3.99
CA ILE A 8 -7.76 19.40 -3.61
C ILE A 8 -7.33 18.53 -4.78
N TYR A 9 -6.37 19.02 -5.58
CA TYR A 9 -5.75 18.23 -6.63
C TYR A 9 -4.84 17.19 -6.01
N HIS A 10 -4.88 15.98 -6.58
CA HIS A 10 -3.81 15.01 -6.38
C HIS A 10 -2.47 15.67 -6.72
N GLU A 11 -1.45 15.52 -5.87
CA GLU A 11 -0.18 16.23 -5.97
C GLU A 11 0.49 16.06 -7.35
N ALA A 12 0.45 14.85 -7.91
CA ALA A 12 0.93 14.60 -9.27
C ALA A 12 0.28 15.52 -10.33
N ARG A 13 -1.03 15.76 -10.24
CA ARG A 13 -1.75 16.67 -11.16
C ARG A 13 -1.41 18.13 -10.87
N HIS A 14 -1.21 18.49 -9.60
CA HIS A 14 -0.77 19.82 -9.21
C HIS A 14 0.59 20.18 -9.85
N TYR A 15 1.58 19.28 -9.78
CA TYR A 15 2.88 19.53 -10.40
C TYR A 15 2.81 19.60 -11.93
N LEU A 16 2.03 18.74 -12.59
CA LEU A 16 1.82 18.82 -14.04
C LEU A 16 1.14 20.13 -14.44
N TYR A 17 0.19 20.60 -13.63
CA TYR A 17 -0.46 21.90 -13.82
C TYR A 17 0.56 23.05 -13.71
N MET A 18 1.46 23.02 -12.73
CA MET A 18 2.53 24.02 -12.60
C MET A 18 3.46 24.02 -13.81
N ILE A 19 3.92 22.85 -14.27
CA ILE A 19 4.82 22.71 -15.42
C ILE A 19 4.19 23.32 -16.68
N ARG A 20 2.90 23.05 -16.93
CA ARG A 20 2.17 23.63 -18.07
C ARG A 20 2.16 25.16 -18.06
N HIS A 21 1.99 25.78 -16.89
CA HIS A 21 1.98 27.25 -16.77
C HIS A 21 3.36 27.85 -17.03
N LEU A 22 4.42 27.14 -16.65
CA LEU A 22 5.80 27.56 -16.91
C LEU A 22 6.22 27.31 -18.37
N LEU A 23 5.58 26.35 -19.06
CA LEU A 23 5.93 25.90 -20.41
C LEU A 23 4.68 25.85 -21.32
N PRO A 24 4.11 27.01 -21.72
CA PRO A 24 2.83 27.07 -22.43
C PRO A 24 2.83 26.41 -23.82
N GLY A 25 4.01 26.15 -24.40
CA GLY A 25 4.16 25.45 -25.69
C GLY A 25 4.12 23.93 -25.60
N ILE A 26 4.09 23.34 -24.40
CA ILE A 26 4.01 21.88 -24.23
C ILE A 26 2.54 21.44 -24.25
N ALA A 27 2.19 20.66 -25.27
CA ALA A 27 0.92 19.92 -25.30
C ALA A 27 1.00 18.73 -24.35
N TRP A 28 0.01 18.61 -23.45
CA TRP A 28 -0.14 17.48 -22.53
C TRP A 28 -1.58 16.99 -22.55
N ASP A 29 -1.78 15.69 -22.62
CA ASP A 29 -3.07 15.01 -22.77
C ASP A 29 -3.73 14.62 -21.43
N TRP A 30 -3.10 15.01 -20.30
CA TRP A 30 -3.54 14.75 -18.92
C TRP A 30 -3.49 13.28 -18.49
N HIS A 31 -2.93 12.39 -19.31
CA HIS A 31 -2.64 11.03 -18.89
C HIS A 31 -1.38 11.02 -18.02
N LEU A 32 -1.47 10.38 -16.85
CA LEU A 32 -0.28 10.17 -16.04
C LEU A 32 0.62 9.13 -16.73
N PRO A 33 1.95 9.30 -16.69
CA PRO A 33 2.87 8.31 -17.25
C PRO A 33 2.63 6.96 -16.56
N ARG A 34 2.50 5.91 -17.37
CA ARG A 34 2.37 4.54 -16.87
C ARG A 34 3.75 3.94 -16.70
N LEU A 35 3.95 3.19 -15.63
CA LEU A 35 5.15 2.39 -15.45
C LEU A 35 5.18 1.31 -16.55
N GLN A 36 6.19 1.35 -17.40
CA GLN A 36 6.39 0.29 -18.40
C GLN A 36 6.80 -1.01 -17.71
N ALA A 37 6.61 -2.15 -18.39
CA ALA A 37 7.00 -3.45 -17.87
C ALA A 37 8.48 -3.44 -17.46
N ILE A 38 8.76 -3.84 -16.22
CA ILE A 38 10.13 -3.92 -15.71
C ILE A 38 10.75 -5.22 -16.21
N PRO A 39 11.88 -5.17 -16.94
CA PRO A 39 12.54 -6.37 -17.42
C PRO A 39 12.93 -7.31 -16.27
N TYR A 40 12.73 -8.62 -16.46
CA TYR A 40 13.08 -9.65 -15.47
C TYR A 40 14.58 -9.99 -15.48
N ASP A 41 15.37 -9.32 -16.30
CA ASP A 41 16.67 -9.80 -16.76
C ASP A 41 17.74 -9.79 -15.64
N HIS A 42 17.48 -9.11 -14.52
CA HIS A 42 18.39 -8.96 -13.39
C HIS A 42 17.76 -9.14 -12.00
N VAL A 43 16.74 -10.01 -11.85
CA VAL A 43 16.21 -10.34 -10.50
C VAL A 43 17.13 -11.31 -9.74
N SER A 44 17.38 -11.01 -8.46
CA SER A 44 18.19 -11.86 -7.58
C SER A 44 17.58 -13.25 -7.40
N PRO A 45 18.39 -14.26 -7.02
CA PRO A 45 17.87 -15.60 -6.72
C PRO A 45 16.78 -15.61 -5.64
N LEU A 46 16.85 -14.69 -4.68
CA LEU A 46 15.80 -14.55 -3.66
C LEU A 46 14.51 -14.01 -4.26
N CYS A 47 14.56 -12.94 -5.04
CA CYS A 47 13.40 -12.39 -5.73
C CYS A 47 12.74 -13.45 -6.63
N ARG A 48 13.54 -14.22 -7.40
CA ARG A 48 13.02 -15.35 -8.20
C ARG A 48 12.27 -16.38 -7.36
N ARG A 49 12.79 -16.73 -6.18
CA ARG A 49 12.10 -17.64 -5.25
C ARG A 49 10.81 -17.03 -4.71
N LEU A 50 10.78 -15.74 -4.39
CA LEU A 50 9.57 -15.04 -3.95
C LEU A 50 8.51 -14.96 -5.05
N ILE A 51 8.90 -14.65 -6.28
CA ILE A 51 7.99 -14.67 -7.44
C ILE A 51 7.46 -16.09 -7.66
N SER A 52 8.33 -17.11 -7.62
CA SER A 52 7.91 -18.50 -7.73
C SER A 52 6.99 -18.90 -6.58
N PHE A 53 7.23 -18.39 -5.37
CA PHE A 53 6.36 -18.61 -4.21
C PHE A 53 4.97 -18.01 -4.45
N CYS A 54 4.90 -16.83 -5.07
CA CYS A 54 3.63 -16.19 -5.39
C CYS A 54 2.89 -16.84 -6.57
N ARG A 55 3.61 -17.30 -7.61
CA ARG A 55 3.01 -17.91 -8.81
C ARG A 55 2.61 -19.37 -8.66
N LYS A 56 3.32 -20.13 -7.82
CA LYS A 56 3.09 -21.58 -7.67
C LYS A 56 2.00 -21.93 -6.66
N THR A 57 1.56 -20.96 -5.87
CA THR A 57 0.46 -21.20 -4.95
C THR A 57 -0.86 -21.01 -5.68
N ALA A 58 -1.80 -21.94 -5.49
CA ALA A 58 -3.19 -21.71 -5.86
C ALA A 58 -3.85 -20.69 -4.91
N ASP A 59 -3.20 -20.40 -3.78
CA ASP A 59 -3.72 -19.58 -2.70
C ASP A 59 -3.40 -18.09 -2.92
N PRO A 60 -4.31 -17.17 -2.57
CA PRO A 60 -4.04 -15.75 -2.56
C PRO A 60 -2.81 -15.35 -1.72
N VAL A 61 -1.98 -14.46 -2.27
CA VAL A 61 -0.83 -13.86 -1.58
C VAL A 61 -1.12 -12.41 -1.22
N LEU A 62 -1.05 -12.11 0.07
CA LEU A 62 -1.12 -10.74 0.60
C LEU A 62 0.28 -10.19 0.82
N LEU A 63 0.52 -8.97 0.34
CA LEU A 63 1.69 -8.18 0.73
C LEU A 63 1.27 -7.07 1.69
N LEU A 64 1.94 -7.01 2.84
CA LEU A 64 1.80 -5.95 3.82
C LEU A 64 2.97 -4.97 3.68
N ALA A 65 2.67 -3.68 3.68
CA ALA A 65 3.65 -2.59 3.74
C ALA A 65 3.37 -1.74 5.00
N PRO A 66 3.83 -2.19 6.18
CA PRO A 66 3.55 -1.55 7.47
C PRO A 66 4.45 -0.34 7.75
N GLY A 67 5.45 -0.12 6.90
CA GLY A 67 6.38 0.99 6.98
C GLY A 67 5.81 2.32 6.48
N ALA A 68 6.54 3.40 6.74
CA ALA A 68 6.33 4.72 6.16
C ALA A 68 7.52 5.64 6.48
N ALA A 69 8.28 6.06 5.47
CA ALA A 69 9.42 6.98 5.65
C ALA A 69 9.03 8.36 6.24
N TYR A 70 7.76 8.73 6.11
CA TYR A 70 7.23 9.97 6.70
C TYR A 70 7.32 9.95 8.24
N GLY A 71 7.22 8.78 8.85
CA GLY A 71 7.27 8.58 10.29
C GLY A 71 5.98 8.00 10.88
N PRO A 72 5.89 7.93 12.22
CA PRO A 72 4.83 7.21 12.93
C PRO A 72 3.42 7.74 12.63
N ALA A 73 3.28 9.00 12.22
CA ALA A 73 1.98 9.60 11.87
C ALA A 73 1.33 9.04 10.59
N LYS A 74 2.03 8.16 9.85
CA LYS A 74 1.47 7.36 8.75
C LYS A 74 1.52 5.85 9.03
N GLN A 75 2.03 5.40 10.18
CA GLN A 75 2.21 3.98 10.45
C GLN A 75 1.02 3.43 11.23
N TRP A 76 0.14 2.70 10.56
CA TRP A 76 -0.92 1.96 11.24
C TRP A 76 -0.31 0.95 12.24
N PRO A 77 -0.89 0.73 13.43
CA PRO A 77 -0.25 -0.02 14.49
C PRO A 77 0.21 -1.42 14.04
N VAL A 78 1.44 -1.79 14.42
CA VAL A 78 2.06 -3.08 14.05
C VAL A 78 1.21 -4.27 14.50
N GLY A 79 0.62 -4.17 15.69
CA GLY A 79 -0.31 -5.18 16.20
C GLY A 79 -1.55 -5.37 15.32
N HIS A 80 -2.04 -4.32 14.65
CA HIS A 80 -3.17 -4.43 13.73
C HIS A 80 -2.77 -5.11 12.42
N PHE A 81 -1.61 -4.78 11.85
CA PHE A 81 -1.04 -5.53 10.73
C PHE A 81 -0.85 -7.01 11.07
N ARG A 82 -0.35 -7.32 12.27
CA ARG A 82 -0.19 -8.69 12.75
C ARG A 82 -1.51 -9.45 12.81
N THR A 83 -2.58 -8.80 13.28
CA THR A 83 -3.93 -9.38 13.29
C THR A 83 -4.39 -9.73 11.87
N ILE A 84 -4.28 -8.81 10.92
CA ILE A 84 -4.63 -9.05 9.51
C ILE A 84 -3.79 -10.18 8.91
N ALA A 85 -2.46 -10.15 9.12
CA ALA A 85 -1.55 -11.18 8.60
C ALA A 85 -1.94 -12.58 9.09
N ARG A 86 -2.30 -12.70 10.36
CA ARG A 86 -2.74 -13.97 10.96
C ARG A 86 -4.05 -14.44 10.37
N HIS A 87 -5.04 -13.56 10.25
CA HIS A 87 -6.33 -13.91 9.64
C HIS A 87 -6.16 -14.36 8.19
N TRP A 88 -5.45 -13.57 7.37
CA TRP A 88 -5.17 -13.94 5.98
C TRP A 88 -4.46 -15.28 5.89
N SER A 89 -3.44 -15.51 6.71
CA SER A 89 -2.63 -16.74 6.66
C SER A 89 -3.43 -18.02 6.96
N ARG A 90 -4.53 -17.89 7.71
CA ARG A 90 -5.39 -19.01 8.10
C ARG A 90 -6.54 -19.24 7.12
N THR A 91 -6.98 -18.19 6.45
CA THR A 91 -8.19 -18.22 5.61
C THR A 91 -7.86 -18.31 4.13
N PHE A 92 -6.90 -17.53 3.66
CA PHE A 92 -6.66 -17.36 2.22
C PHE A 92 -5.36 -18.00 1.78
N GLY A 93 -4.23 -17.74 2.44
CA GLY A 93 -2.97 -18.23 1.92
C GLY A 93 -1.73 -17.67 2.59
N LYS A 94 -0.82 -17.11 1.80
CA LYS A 94 0.49 -16.67 2.28
C LYS A 94 0.54 -15.16 2.46
N VAL A 95 1.43 -14.72 3.34
CA VAL A 95 1.64 -13.29 3.60
C VAL A 95 3.12 -12.95 3.46
N LEU A 96 3.40 -11.86 2.75
CA LEU A 96 4.71 -11.22 2.67
C LEU A 96 4.66 -9.89 3.42
N VAL A 97 5.68 -9.59 4.21
CA VAL A 97 5.83 -8.29 4.88
C VAL A 97 7.01 -7.56 4.27
N SER A 98 6.72 -6.48 3.54
CA SER A 98 7.70 -5.64 2.85
C SER A 98 8.13 -4.45 3.70
N GLY A 99 9.24 -3.83 3.31
CA GLY A 99 9.78 -2.66 3.96
C GLY A 99 11.25 -2.46 3.61
N THR A 100 11.81 -1.35 4.04
CA THR A 100 13.25 -1.08 4.00
C THR A 100 13.99 -1.92 5.04
N SER A 101 15.32 -1.93 5.00
CA SER A 101 16.15 -2.56 6.04
C SER A 101 15.92 -1.96 7.43
N ALA A 102 15.60 -0.66 7.52
CA ALA A 102 15.27 0.02 8.77
C ALA A 102 13.93 -0.45 9.37
N GLU A 103 13.04 -1.01 8.55
CA GLU A 103 11.70 -1.48 8.95
C GLU A 103 11.69 -2.98 9.25
N ARG A 104 12.86 -3.64 9.29
CA ARG A 104 12.97 -5.09 9.49
C ARG A 104 12.32 -5.56 10.79
N ALA A 105 12.52 -4.81 11.88
CA ALA A 105 11.96 -5.13 13.19
C ALA A 105 10.42 -5.13 13.19
N ILE A 106 9.80 -4.21 12.45
CA ILE A 106 8.34 -4.17 12.27
C ILE A 106 7.86 -5.47 11.62
N GLY A 107 8.56 -5.90 10.56
CA GLY A 107 8.24 -7.15 9.88
C GLY A 107 8.46 -8.40 10.75
N GLU A 108 9.48 -8.41 11.60
CA GLU A 108 9.74 -9.50 12.54
C GLU A 108 8.60 -9.64 13.57
N GLU A 109 8.10 -8.52 14.09
CA GLU A 109 6.98 -8.53 15.04
C GLU A 109 5.70 -9.09 14.41
N ILE A 110 5.41 -8.73 13.16
CA ILE A 110 4.26 -9.24 12.41
C ILE A 110 4.40 -10.74 12.15
N CYS A 111 5.59 -11.20 11.76
CA CYS A 111 5.88 -12.61 11.48
C CYS A 111 5.95 -13.49 12.74
N ALA A 112 6.14 -12.92 13.92
CA ALA A 112 6.45 -13.66 15.15
C ALA A 112 5.41 -14.75 15.44
N GLY A 113 5.88 -16.00 15.42
CA GLY A 113 5.10 -17.21 15.74
C GLY A 113 4.26 -17.75 14.58
N ASN A 114 4.49 -17.34 13.33
CA ASN A 114 3.77 -17.88 12.17
C ASN A 114 4.67 -18.04 10.92
N PRO A 115 5.04 -19.27 10.54
CA PRO A 115 5.91 -19.52 9.39
C PRO A 115 5.25 -19.26 8.03
N ALA A 116 3.93 -19.07 7.97
CA ALA A 116 3.22 -18.71 6.74
C ALA A 116 3.33 -17.22 6.39
N ILE A 117 3.92 -16.42 7.28
CA ILE A 117 4.14 -14.98 7.11
C ILE A 117 5.65 -14.76 6.96
N LEU A 118 6.08 -14.25 5.81
CA LEU A 118 7.50 -14.06 5.50
C LEU A 118 7.89 -12.59 5.54
N ASN A 119 8.87 -12.24 6.38
CA ASN A 119 9.47 -10.92 6.38
C ASN A 119 10.49 -10.81 5.25
N ILE A 120 10.22 -9.90 4.30
CA ILE A 120 11.09 -9.57 3.17
C ILE A 120 11.64 -8.14 3.27
N ALA A 121 11.43 -7.45 4.39
CA ALA A 121 11.96 -6.10 4.60
C ALA A 121 13.49 -6.06 4.47
N GLY A 122 13.98 -5.15 3.62
CA GLY A 122 15.39 -5.01 3.27
C GLY A 122 15.97 -6.14 2.41
N LYS A 123 15.14 -7.02 1.84
CA LYS A 123 15.57 -8.17 1.02
C LYS A 123 15.28 -8.03 -0.47
N THR A 124 14.72 -6.90 -0.90
CA THR A 124 14.42 -6.58 -2.29
C THR A 124 14.98 -5.21 -2.64
N THR A 125 15.45 -5.04 -3.87
CA THR A 125 15.62 -3.69 -4.44
C THR A 125 14.24 -3.08 -4.74
N LEU A 126 14.24 -1.82 -5.18
CA LEU A 126 13.01 -1.15 -5.61
C LEU A 126 12.42 -1.82 -6.86
N GLU A 127 13.27 -2.15 -7.82
CA GLU A 127 12.90 -2.84 -9.06
C GLU A 127 12.34 -4.24 -8.76
N GLU A 128 13.00 -4.99 -7.87
CA GLU A 128 12.53 -6.31 -7.44
C GLU A 128 11.20 -6.24 -6.69
N LEU A 129 10.98 -5.19 -5.89
CA LEU A 129 9.70 -4.97 -5.22
C LEU A 129 8.59 -4.72 -6.26
N CYS A 130 8.82 -3.86 -7.25
CA CYS A 130 7.85 -3.63 -8.32
C CYS A 130 7.51 -4.90 -9.10
N ILE A 131 8.52 -5.73 -9.42
CA ILE A 131 8.29 -7.03 -10.07
C ILE A 131 7.48 -7.95 -9.14
N LEU A 132 7.82 -8.01 -7.86
CA LEU A 132 7.10 -8.86 -6.90
C LEU A 132 5.63 -8.42 -6.73
N LEU A 133 5.36 -7.11 -6.70
CA LEU A 133 4.01 -6.55 -6.58
C LEU A 133 3.09 -7.01 -7.72
N GLN A 134 3.60 -7.18 -8.93
CA GLN A 134 2.83 -7.72 -10.07
C GLN A 134 2.40 -9.18 -9.88
N ASN A 135 2.96 -9.88 -8.88
CA ASN A 135 2.72 -11.30 -8.66
C ASN A 135 1.95 -11.59 -7.37
N VAL A 136 1.62 -10.58 -6.55
CA VAL A 136 0.79 -10.77 -5.36
C VAL A 136 -0.68 -10.50 -5.68
N THR A 137 -1.59 -11.10 -4.92
CA THR A 137 -3.03 -10.95 -5.14
C THR A 137 -3.57 -9.62 -4.62
N PHE A 138 -3.05 -9.18 -3.47
CA PHE A 138 -3.53 -7.98 -2.81
C PHE A 138 -2.45 -7.31 -1.97
N VAL A 139 -2.55 -5.99 -1.81
CA VAL A 139 -1.64 -5.20 -0.98
C VAL A 139 -2.41 -4.45 0.10
N ILE A 140 -1.90 -4.46 1.34
CA ILE A 140 -2.35 -3.51 2.37
C ILE A 140 -1.16 -2.67 2.78
N ALA A 141 -1.28 -1.37 2.58
CA ALA A 141 -0.19 -0.43 2.78
C ALA A 141 -0.67 0.80 3.55
N ASN A 142 0.22 1.37 4.35
CA ASN A 142 0.09 2.76 4.74
C ASN A 142 0.25 3.68 3.52
N ASP A 143 -0.13 4.95 3.65
CA ASP A 143 0.29 6.03 2.75
C ASP A 143 1.84 6.12 2.69
N SER A 144 2.41 5.43 1.70
CA SER A 144 3.83 5.10 1.60
C SER A 144 4.25 4.89 0.14
N GLY A 145 5.56 4.89 -0.11
CA GLY A 145 6.09 4.58 -1.45
C GLY A 145 5.57 3.24 -2.00
N THR A 146 5.51 2.19 -1.17
CA THR A 146 5.03 0.87 -1.60
C THR A 146 3.57 0.89 -2.07
N MET A 147 2.70 1.69 -1.42
CA MET A 147 1.32 1.90 -1.90
C MET A 147 1.31 2.45 -3.33
N HIS A 148 2.09 3.50 -3.59
CA HIS A 148 2.17 4.11 -4.91
C HIS A 148 2.73 3.16 -5.95
N LEU A 149 3.80 2.43 -5.63
CA LEU A 149 4.38 1.44 -6.54
C LEU A 149 3.36 0.36 -6.91
N ALA A 150 2.68 -0.19 -5.90
CA ALA A 150 1.67 -1.23 -6.10
C ALA A 150 0.51 -0.75 -6.99
N ALA A 151 0.07 0.50 -6.79
CA ALA A 151 -0.95 1.12 -7.63
C ALA A 151 -0.53 1.22 -9.09
N VAL A 152 0.70 1.69 -9.37
CA VAL A 152 1.18 1.84 -10.75
C VAL A 152 1.63 0.53 -11.40
N THR A 153 1.91 -0.51 -10.63
CA THR A 153 2.17 -1.87 -11.13
C THR A 153 0.89 -2.67 -11.40
N GLY A 154 -0.29 -2.07 -11.17
CA GLY A 154 -1.59 -2.68 -11.45
C GLY A 154 -2.10 -3.62 -10.35
N THR A 155 -1.46 -3.67 -9.20
CA THR A 155 -1.86 -4.55 -8.10
C THR A 155 -3.03 -3.92 -7.34
N SER A 156 -4.10 -4.68 -7.11
CA SER A 156 -5.21 -4.27 -6.25
C SER A 156 -4.75 -4.11 -4.80
N GLY A 157 -5.31 -3.14 -4.08
CA GLY A 157 -4.88 -2.91 -2.70
C GLY A 157 -5.84 -2.10 -1.84
N LEU A 158 -5.45 -1.97 -0.58
CA LEU A 158 -6.08 -1.14 0.43
C LEU A 158 -5.03 -0.21 1.02
N ALA A 159 -5.31 1.09 0.99
CA ALA A 159 -4.46 2.13 1.54
C ALA A 159 -5.01 2.66 2.85
N ILE A 160 -4.16 2.74 3.87
CA ILE A 160 -4.50 3.26 5.20
C ILE A 160 -3.92 4.68 5.34
N PHE A 161 -4.82 5.64 5.54
CA PHE A 161 -4.48 7.05 5.72
C PHE A 161 -4.73 7.48 7.17
N GLY A 162 -3.82 8.31 7.69
CA GLY A 162 -3.84 8.85 9.05
C GLY A 162 -3.72 10.37 9.07
N SER A 163 -2.50 10.87 9.25
CA SER A 163 -2.24 12.33 9.34
C SER A 163 -2.36 13.08 8.01
N THR A 164 -2.34 12.37 6.88
CA THR A 164 -2.32 12.93 5.52
C THR A 164 -3.63 12.70 4.77
N SER A 165 -3.76 13.33 3.60
CA SER A 165 -4.99 13.40 2.83
C SER A 165 -4.97 12.45 1.64
N ALA A 166 -5.92 11.49 1.63
CA ALA A 166 -6.11 10.58 0.50
C ALA A 166 -6.40 11.29 -0.85
N PRO A 167 -7.21 12.38 -0.90
CA PRO A 167 -7.32 13.18 -2.13
C PRO A 167 -6.00 13.77 -2.65
N ALA A 168 -5.05 14.08 -1.77
CA ALA A 168 -3.77 14.67 -2.16
C ALA A 168 -2.77 13.61 -2.65
N THR A 169 -2.64 12.50 -1.93
CA THR A 169 -1.58 11.49 -2.16
C THR A 169 -2.12 10.06 -2.28
N GLY A 170 -3.36 9.90 -2.72
CA GLY A 170 -3.97 8.59 -2.94
C GLY A 170 -3.21 7.73 -3.96
N PRO A 171 -3.45 6.41 -3.97
CA PRO A 171 -2.98 5.56 -5.05
C PRO A 171 -3.59 6.01 -6.38
N LEU A 172 -2.77 6.08 -7.43
CA LEU A 172 -3.20 6.43 -8.78
C LEU A 172 -3.68 5.16 -9.52
N SER A 173 -4.78 4.58 -9.04
CA SER A 173 -5.38 3.36 -9.58
C SER A 173 -6.85 3.27 -9.16
N ASP A 174 -7.69 2.70 -10.04
CA ASP A 174 -9.11 2.48 -9.78
C ASP A 174 -9.36 1.18 -8.97
N HIS A 175 -8.31 0.41 -8.67
CA HIS A 175 -8.38 -0.88 -7.98
C HIS A 175 -7.97 -0.81 -6.51
N TRP A 176 -8.04 0.37 -5.92
CA TRP A 176 -7.63 0.61 -4.54
C TRP A 176 -8.78 1.09 -3.66
N TYR A 177 -8.95 0.41 -2.53
CA TYR A 177 -9.80 0.90 -1.45
C TYR A 177 -8.99 1.81 -0.53
N ILE A 178 -9.54 2.96 -0.19
CA ILE A 178 -8.89 3.92 0.72
C ILE A 178 -9.66 3.91 2.03
N THR A 179 -8.96 3.65 3.14
CA THR A 179 -9.52 3.76 4.49
C THR A 179 -8.87 4.92 5.24
N GLN A 180 -9.72 5.76 5.81
CA GLN A 180 -9.35 6.89 6.64
C GLN A 180 -10.38 7.01 7.77
N TYR A 181 -9.95 7.46 8.95
CA TYR A 181 -10.88 7.75 10.03
C TYR A 181 -11.27 9.23 10.00
N ASP A 182 -12.44 9.52 9.44
CA ASP A 182 -12.88 10.89 9.14
C ASP A 182 -13.50 11.63 10.32
N ASN A 183 -13.79 10.94 11.43
CA ASN A 183 -14.46 11.53 12.59
C ASN A 183 -13.47 12.14 13.60
N LEU A 184 -12.50 12.91 13.10
CA LEU A 184 -11.53 13.63 13.95
C LEU A 184 -11.32 15.06 13.46
N PRO A 185 -11.53 16.08 14.32
CA PRO A 185 -11.28 17.47 13.94
C PRO A 185 -9.80 17.77 13.70
N CYS A 186 -8.89 16.90 14.16
CA CYS A 186 -7.45 17.07 14.01
C CYS A 186 -6.85 16.36 12.78
N ALA A 187 -7.63 15.70 11.93
CA ALA A 187 -7.13 14.97 10.77
C ALA A 187 -7.86 15.41 9.49
N PRO A 188 -7.16 15.54 8.35
CA PRO A 188 -5.70 15.42 8.18
C PRO A 188 -4.94 16.65 8.72
N CYS A 189 -3.86 16.46 9.50
CA CYS A 189 -3.04 17.55 10.05
C CYS A 189 -1.66 17.72 9.41
N PHE A 190 -1.22 16.75 8.60
CA PHE A 190 0.10 16.73 7.95
C PHE A 190 1.28 16.91 8.93
N ARG A 191 1.12 16.47 10.19
CA ARG A 191 2.19 16.45 11.20
C ARG A 191 2.90 15.09 11.16
N ARG A 192 4.24 15.10 11.11
CA ARG A 192 5.08 13.87 11.16
C ARG A 192 5.03 13.14 12.49
N HIS A 193 4.79 13.89 13.56
CA HIS A 193 4.59 13.39 14.92
C HIS A 193 3.29 13.95 15.47
N CYS A 194 2.49 13.11 16.11
CA CYS A 194 1.23 13.55 16.71
C CYS A 194 1.54 14.44 17.92
N PRO A 195 0.96 15.65 18.02
CA PRO A 195 1.12 16.51 19.19
C PRO A 195 0.26 16.06 20.38
N LEU A 196 -0.71 15.16 20.16
CA LEU A 196 -1.55 14.59 21.21
C LEU A 196 -0.80 13.46 21.91
N THR A 197 -1.07 13.26 23.20
CA THR A 197 -0.38 12.29 24.05
C THR A 197 -1.31 11.14 24.45
N GLU A 198 -0.70 10.05 24.96
CA GLU A 198 -1.41 8.90 25.54
C GLU A 198 -2.50 8.32 24.62
N SER A 199 -3.70 8.10 25.15
CA SER A 199 -4.83 7.51 24.42
C SER A 199 -5.38 8.38 23.28
N ALA A 200 -5.05 9.68 23.27
CA ALA A 200 -5.44 10.59 22.19
C ALA A 200 -4.45 10.58 21.02
N ALA A 201 -3.24 10.08 21.22
CA ALA A 201 -2.20 10.03 20.18
C ALA A 201 -2.60 9.10 19.03
N TYR A 202 -2.42 9.57 17.80
CA TYR A 202 -2.61 8.78 16.57
C TYR A 202 -3.98 8.11 16.43
N ARG A 203 -5.06 8.66 17.01
CA ARG A 203 -6.43 8.14 16.83
C ARG A 203 -6.86 8.01 15.38
N CYS A 204 -6.34 8.86 14.48
CA CYS A 204 -6.58 8.74 13.04
C CYS A 204 -6.11 7.40 12.44
N LEU A 205 -5.18 6.71 13.09
CA LEU A 205 -4.69 5.38 12.73
C LEU A 205 -5.25 4.30 13.65
N THR A 206 -5.23 4.51 14.97
CA THR A 206 -5.61 3.47 15.96
C THR A 206 -7.12 3.19 15.96
N GLU A 207 -7.96 4.10 15.47
CA GLU A 207 -9.41 3.87 15.37
C GLU A 207 -9.81 3.08 14.12
N ILE A 208 -8.93 2.97 13.13
CA ILE A 208 -9.10 2.05 12.01
C ILE A 208 -8.80 0.65 12.54
N LYS A 209 -9.84 -0.05 13.04
CA LYS A 209 -9.67 -1.37 13.67
C LYS A 209 -9.41 -2.45 12.61
N PRO A 210 -8.55 -3.46 12.89
CA PRO A 210 -8.29 -4.55 11.96
C PRO A 210 -9.55 -5.35 11.61
N ASP A 211 -10.52 -5.45 12.52
CA ASP A 211 -11.76 -6.17 12.26
C ASP A 211 -12.58 -5.55 11.13
N PHE A 212 -12.59 -4.22 11.02
CA PHE A 212 -13.24 -3.52 9.91
C PHE A 212 -12.61 -3.89 8.57
N ILE A 213 -11.27 -3.83 8.50
CA ILE A 213 -10.51 -4.20 7.31
C ILE A 213 -10.72 -5.69 6.98
N TRP A 214 -10.71 -6.56 7.98
CA TRP A 214 -10.92 -7.99 7.79
C TRP A 214 -12.30 -8.30 7.24
N GLN A 215 -13.36 -7.73 7.80
CA GLN A 215 -14.73 -7.88 7.30
C GLN A 215 -14.88 -7.36 5.87
N TRP A 216 -14.18 -6.28 5.52
CA TRP A 216 -14.15 -5.77 4.16
C TRP A 216 -13.45 -6.73 3.19
N LEU A 217 -12.29 -7.28 3.58
CA LEU A 217 -11.54 -8.26 2.78
C LEU A 217 -12.37 -9.52 2.50
N GLN A 218 -13.08 -10.01 3.51
CA GLN A 218 -13.92 -11.20 3.37
C GLN A 218 -15.06 -11.03 2.35
N LYS A 219 -15.44 -9.80 1.99
CA LYS A 219 -16.51 -9.51 1.01
C LYS A 219 -15.99 -9.34 -0.42
N GLN A 220 -14.67 -9.41 -0.65
CA GLN A 220 -14.12 -9.18 -1.97
C GLN A 220 -14.31 -10.41 -2.88
N PRO A 221 -15.03 -10.29 -4.02
CA PRO A 221 -15.38 -11.44 -4.86
C PRO A 221 -14.17 -12.25 -5.35
N TYR A 222 -13.08 -11.57 -5.70
CA TYR A 222 -11.86 -12.20 -6.19
C TYR A 222 -11.06 -12.96 -5.11
N LEU A 223 -11.39 -12.75 -3.82
CA LEU A 223 -10.85 -13.56 -2.71
C LEU A 223 -11.75 -14.75 -2.36
N GLN A 224 -13.00 -14.76 -2.84
CA GLN A 224 -13.97 -15.83 -2.58
C GLN A 224 -14.01 -16.87 -3.70
N SER A 225 -13.62 -16.52 -4.92
CA SER A 225 -13.57 -17.45 -6.04
C SER A 225 -12.34 -18.35 -5.96
N SER A 226 -12.55 -19.66 -5.74
CA SER A 226 -11.54 -20.70 -5.92
C SER A 226 -11.10 -20.91 -7.38
N ASP A 227 -11.67 -20.14 -8.32
CA ASP A 227 -11.29 -20.16 -9.73
C ASP A 227 -10.00 -19.37 -9.96
N SER A 228 -8.90 -20.06 -9.65
CA SER A 228 -7.59 -19.89 -10.27
C SER A 228 -7.72 -19.73 -11.80
N GLY A 229 -7.72 -18.50 -12.31
CA GLY A 229 -7.68 -18.36 -13.77
C GLY A 229 -7.91 -17.02 -14.44
N LYS A 230 -8.24 -15.92 -13.74
CA LYS A 230 -8.34 -14.61 -14.40
C LYS A 230 -7.72 -13.52 -13.54
N CYS A 231 -6.44 -13.23 -13.80
CA CYS A 231 -5.95 -11.86 -13.63
C CYS A 231 -6.92 -10.94 -14.39
N LEU A 232 -7.51 -9.98 -13.67
CA LEU A 232 -8.09 -8.79 -14.28
C LEU A 232 -6.96 -7.87 -14.76
#